data_AF-A0A2N0BAF7-F1
#
_entry.id   AF-A0A2N0BAF7-F1
#
_cell.length_a   1.000
_cell.length_b   1.000
_cell.length_c   1.000
_cell.angle_alpha   90.00
_cell.angle_beta   90.00
_cell.angle_gamma   90.00
#
_symmetry.space_group_name_H-M   'P 1'
#
loop_
_entity.id
_entity.type
_entity.pdbx_description
1 polymer ?
#
loop_
_entity_poly.entity_id
_entity_poly.type
_entity_poly.pdbx_seq_one_letter_code
_entity_poly.pdbx_strand_id
1 'polypeptide(L)'
;MIHPFEKIRPVLDKIFVKYETEQYLASDPIELLHSFSDKRDREISGFISALFSYGNVTAIKNHLRKFFELCRNSPHSFLSNDENLNEIRAKLQPYRFQTTADIDLFLQTLKQIISEERVPTLESLFKLPEQDEFNLSPKECKLLFQGSNLRQRILSFQIRFRNRSYEINPKQTNSYGYKFLVGQGPNTSSLKRYSMFLRWMVRRGFPDFGIYTSIQPWELLFPLDIHIQRIANVLGISSRKTPDWKKAEEITEFFAKVHPADPVRADFSLSRLGILRECKTKYVKTLCEVCEIRSICGIYRSGTAKGN
;
A
#
# COMPACT_ATOMS: atom_id res chain seq x y z
N MET A 1 -2.49 26.55 25.69
CA MET A 1 -2.21 25.11 25.88
C MET A 1 -1.59 24.59 24.58
N ILE A 2 -0.37 24.07 24.62
CA ILE A 2 0.30 23.46 23.45
C ILE A 2 -0.47 22.19 23.09
N HIS A 3 -1.04 22.10 21.89
CA HIS A 3 -1.80 20.93 21.46
C HIS A 3 -0.90 19.69 21.42
N PRO A 4 -1.41 18.46 21.69
CA PRO A 4 -0.61 17.24 21.64
C PRO A 4 0.16 17.06 20.32
N PHE A 5 -0.40 17.57 19.22
CA PHE A 5 0.17 17.50 17.87
C PHE A 5 1.43 18.35 17.69
N GLU A 6 1.51 19.52 18.36
CA GLU A 6 2.68 20.41 18.29
C GLU A 6 3.94 19.78 18.92
N LYS A 7 3.77 18.84 19.86
CA LYS A 7 4.88 18.07 20.43
C LYS A 7 5.29 16.87 19.57
N ILE A 8 4.35 16.33 18.80
CA ILE A 8 4.58 15.13 17.97
C ILE A 8 5.27 15.49 16.67
N ARG A 9 4.82 16.57 16.01
CA ARG A 9 5.35 16.98 14.71
C ARG A 9 6.88 17.12 14.67
N PRO A 10 7.55 17.83 15.61
CA PRO A 10 9.00 17.97 15.55
C PRO A 10 9.76 16.65 15.72
N VAL A 11 9.18 15.68 16.43
CA VAL A 11 9.77 14.35 16.59
C VAL A 11 9.64 13.55 15.30
N LEU A 12 8.49 13.60 14.65
CA LEU A 12 8.27 12.93 13.36
C LEU A 12 9.14 13.56 12.25
N ASP A 13 9.21 14.88 12.17
CA ASP A 13 10.02 15.58 11.17
C ASP A 13 11.50 15.17 11.23
N LYS A 14 12.06 14.97 12.44
CA LYS A 14 13.42 14.44 12.63
C LYS A 14 13.58 13.01 12.11
N ILE A 15 12.55 12.18 12.30
CA ILE A 15 12.55 10.79 11.84
C ILE A 15 12.48 10.77 10.30
N PHE A 16 11.73 11.68 9.67
CA PHE A 16 11.65 11.78 8.21
C PHE A 16 13.02 12.04 7.61
N VAL A 17 13.73 13.06 8.09
CA VAL A 17 15.08 13.42 7.61
C VAL A 17 16.05 12.23 7.70
N LYS A 18 15.93 11.40 8.74
CA LYS A 18 16.79 10.24 8.91
C LYS A 18 16.43 9.09 7.97
N TYR A 19 15.15 8.70 7.98
CA TYR A 19 14.72 7.45 7.36
C TYR A 19 14.38 7.60 5.89
N GLU A 20 14.00 8.78 5.40
CA GLU A 20 13.75 9.05 3.98
C GLU A 20 15.07 9.19 3.19
N THR A 21 15.92 8.16 3.28
CA THR A 21 17.19 8.05 2.55
C THR A 21 17.32 6.66 1.90
N GLU A 22 18.16 6.56 0.87
CA GLU A 22 18.35 5.32 0.07
C GLU A 22 18.74 4.11 0.93
N GLN A 23 19.50 4.33 2.02
CA GLN A 23 19.90 3.29 2.96
C GLN A 23 18.72 2.46 3.49
N TYR A 24 17.53 3.08 3.61
CA TYR A 24 16.35 2.44 4.19
C TYR A 24 15.37 1.90 3.14
N LEU A 25 15.67 2.03 1.85
CA LEU A 25 14.88 1.43 0.77
C LEU A 25 14.97 -0.09 0.75
N ALA A 26 16.14 -0.66 1.09
CA ALA A 26 16.45 -2.09 0.92
C ALA A 26 15.44 -3.06 1.58
N SER A 27 14.70 -2.55 2.57
CA SER A 27 13.70 -3.28 3.35
C SER A 27 12.27 -3.19 2.80
N ASP A 28 12.02 -2.39 1.76
CA ASP A 28 10.69 -2.10 1.23
C ASP A 28 10.61 -2.42 -0.27
N PRO A 29 9.53 -3.06 -0.77
CA PRO A 29 9.36 -3.36 -2.19
C PRO A 29 9.47 -2.15 -3.12
N ILE A 30 9.24 -0.92 -2.63
CA ILE A 30 9.41 0.32 -3.40
C ILE A 30 10.83 0.47 -3.97
N GLU A 31 11.85 -0.15 -3.36
CA GLU A 31 13.23 -0.20 -3.88
C GLU A 31 13.28 -0.69 -5.34
N LEU A 32 12.47 -1.70 -5.69
CA LEU A 32 12.48 -2.25 -7.05
C LEU A 32 11.99 -1.20 -8.06
N LEU A 33 11.08 -0.31 -7.66
CA LEU A 33 10.52 0.71 -8.53
C LEU A 33 11.57 1.80 -8.87
N HIS A 34 12.48 2.08 -7.93
CA HIS A 34 13.58 3.04 -8.15
C HIS A 34 14.57 2.58 -9.23
N SER A 35 14.57 1.29 -9.59
CA SER A 35 15.39 0.77 -10.70
C SER A 35 14.85 1.11 -12.10
N PHE A 36 13.58 1.50 -12.23
CA PHE A 36 12.98 1.87 -13.50
C PHE A 36 13.12 3.39 -13.74
N SER A 37 13.47 3.79 -14.96
CA SER A 37 13.54 5.19 -15.38
C SER A 37 12.22 5.70 -15.95
N ASP A 38 11.48 4.85 -16.69
CA ASP A 38 10.17 5.18 -17.25
C ASP A 38 9.10 5.24 -16.14
N LYS A 39 8.32 6.32 -16.11
CA LYS A 39 7.21 6.50 -15.16
C LYS A 39 6.13 5.43 -15.33
N ARG A 40 5.87 4.97 -16.54
CA ARG A 40 4.87 3.94 -16.84
C ARG A 40 5.33 2.58 -16.31
N ASP A 41 6.62 2.27 -16.44
CA ASP A 41 7.20 1.08 -15.81
C ASP A 41 7.16 1.17 -14.28
N ARG A 42 7.38 2.34 -13.68
CA ARG A 42 7.22 2.55 -12.23
C ARG A 42 5.79 2.33 -11.75
N GLU A 43 4.80 2.78 -12.53
CA GLU A 43 3.39 2.57 -12.21
C GLU A 43 3.03 1.09 -12.24
N ILE A 44 3.31 0.39 -13.35
CA ILE A 44 2.95 -1.02 -13.49
C ILE A 44 3.76 -1.90 -12.52
N SER A 45 5.07 -1.69 -12.41
CA SER A 45 5.90 -2.41 -11.44
C SER A 45 5.47 -2.11 -10.00
N GLY A 46 5.04 -0.88 -9.71
CA GLY A 46 4.52 -0.50 -8.40
C GLY A 46 3.21 -1.19 -8.07
N PHE A 47 2.30 -1.27 -9.03
CA PHE A 47 1.03 -1.96 -8.85
C PHE A 47 1.24 -3.46 -8.60
N ILE A 48 2.07 -4.11 -9.42
CA ILE A 48 2.47 -5.52 -9.25
C ILE A 48 3.14 -5.71 -7.88
N SER A 49 4.15 -4.90 -7.57
CA SER A 49 4.89 -5.01 -6.31
C SER A 49 3.96 -4.89 -5.11
N ALA A 50 3.06 -3.91 -5.12
CA ALA A 50 2.14 -3.70 -4.01
C ALA A 50 1.15 -4.85 -3.83
N LEU A 51 0.56 -5.36 -4.92
CA LEU A 51 -0.39 -6.47 -4.83
C LEU A 51 0.27 -7.77 -4.36
N PHE A 52 1.53 -8.05 -4.73
CA PHE A 52 2.28 -9.23 -4.29
C PHE A 52 2.97 -9.06 -2.92
N SER A 53 2.85 -7.89 -2.27
CA SER A 53 3.52 -7.57 -1.00
C SER A 53 2.83 -8.16 0.24
N TYR A 54 2.79 -9.48 0.32
CA TYR A 54 2.37 -10.24 1.51
C TYR A 54 3.24 -11.49 1.69
N GLY A 55 3.60 -11.77 2.94
CA GLY A 55 4.60 -12.78 3.29
C GLY A 55 5.92 -12.14 3.73
N ASN A 56 6.99 -12.94 3.75
CA ASN A 56 8.33 -12.48 4.12
C ASN A 56 8.97 -11.66 2.98
N VAL A 57 9.66 -10.56 3.33
CA VAL A 57 10.27 -9.61 2.40
C VAL A 57 11.22 -10.25 1.40
N THR A 58 12.00 -11.26 1.81
CA THR A 58 12.96 -11.95 0.92
C THR A 58 12.22 -12.73 -0.17
N ALA A 59 11.15 -13.44 0.20
CA ALA A 59 10.33 -14.19 -0.75
C ALA A 59 9.61 -13.25 -1.73
N ILE A 60 9.09 -12.12 -1.23
CA ILE A 60 8.46 -11.07 -2.05
C ILE A 60 9.47 -10.55 -3.08
N LYS A 61 10.65 -10.12 -2.64
CA LYS A 61 11.68 -9.55 -3.52
C LYS A 61 12.18 -10.56 -4.55
N ASN A 62 12.40 -11.81 -4.17
CA ASN A 62 12.84 -12.85 -5.10
C ASN A 62 11.79 -13.13 -6.19
N HIS A 63 10.51 -13.20 -5.80
CA HIS A 63 9.43 -13.38 -6.77
C HIS A 63 9.33 -12.18 -7.73
N LEU A 64 9.32 -10.95 -7.20
CA LEU A 64 9.21 -9.73 -8.01
C LEU A 64 10.40 -9.53 -8.95
N ARG A 65 11.63 -9.83 -8.51
CA ARG A 65 12.81 -9.77 -9.39
C ARG A 65 12.68 -10.74 -10.57
N LYS A 66 12.26 -11.99 -10.31
CA LYS A 66 12.03 -12.96 -11.38
C LYS A 66 10.91 -12.52 -12.31
N PHE A 67 9.83 -11.96 -11.75
CA PHE A 67 8.72 -11.41 -12.52
C PHE A 67 9.21 -10.32 -13.49
N PHE A 68 9.93 -9.31 -12.99
CA PHE A 68 10.38 -8.19 -13.80
C PHE A 68 11.49 -8.56 -14.78
N GLU A 69 12.36 -9.50 -14.43
CA GLU A 69 13.33 -10.09 -15.36
C GLU A 69 12.63 -10.73 -16.57
N LEU A 70 11.55 -11.50 -16.34
CA LEU A 70 10.75 -12.08 -17.42
C LEU A 70 10.00 -11.03 -18.24
N CYS A 71 9.74 -9.85 -17.67
CA CYS A 71 9.23 -8.68 -18.38
C CYS A 71 10.35 -7.83 -19.01
N ARG A 72 11.57 -8.37 -19.12
CA ARG A 72 12.78 -7.69 -19.65
C ARG A 72 13.09 -6.35 -18.96
N ASN A 73 12.75 -6.24 -17.68
CA ASN A 73 12.85 -5.02 -16.87
C ASN A 73 12.15 -3.79 -17.49
N SER A 74 11.08 -4.00 -18.27
CA SER A 74 10.19 -2.94 -18.73
C SER A 74 8.74 -3.46 -18.80
N PRO A 75 8.10 -3.68 -17.63
CA PRO A 75 6.79 -4.34 -17.56
C PRO A 75 5.68 -3.62 -18.31
N HIS A 76 5.67 -2.29 -18.33
CA HIS A 76 4.71 -1.54 -19.14
C HIS A 76 4.94 -1.77 -20.63
N SER A 77 6.18 -1.60 -21.10
CA SER A 77 6.50 -1.81 -22.53
C SER A 77 6.22 -3.24 -22.96
N PHE A 78 6.56 -4.22 -22.13
CA PHE A 78 6.29 -5.63 -22.36
C PHE A 78 4.80 -5.89 -22.56
N LEU A 79 3.95 -5.35 -21.68
CA LEU A 79 2.49 -5.52 -21.79
C LEU A 79 1.88 -4.73 -22.96
N SER A 80 2.45 -3.57 -23.32
CA SER A 80 1.93 -2.71 -24.39
C SER A 80 2.21 -3.25 -25.80
N ASN A 81 3.38 -3.87 -26.02
CA ASN A 81 3.85 -4.25 -27.36
C ASN A 81 3.30 -5.59 -27.86
N ASP A 82 2.13 -6.00 -27.36
CA ASP A 82 1.51 -7.30 -27.63
C ASP A 82 2.44 -8.52 -27.41
N GLU A 83 3.47 -8.41 -26.56
CA GLU A 83 4.39 -9.52 -26.29
C GLU A 83 3.64 -10.72 -25.71
N ASN A 84 4.14 -11.91 -26.03
CA ASN A 84 3.51 -13.16 -25.66
C ASN A 84 3.78 -13.51 -24.20
N LEU A 85 2.70 -13.69 -23.41
CA LEU A 85 2.78 -14.07 -22.00
C LEU A 85 3.25 -15.52 -21.77
N ASN A 86 3.41 -16.32 -22.83
CA ASN A 86 3.83 -17.73 -22.76
C ASN A 86 5.13 -17.94 -21.96
N GLU A 87 6.11 -17.05 -22.10
CA GLU A 87 7.36 -17.17 -21.36
C GLU A 87 7.15 -17.01 -19.85
N ILE A 88 6.34 -16.03 -19.45
CA ILE A 88 5.96 -15.84 -18.04
C ILE A 88 5.17 -17.06 -17.54
N ARG A 89 4.18 -17.52 -18.32
CA ARG A 89 3.37 -18.69 -17.98
C ARG A 89 4.22 -19.96 -17.77
N ALA A 90 5.27 -20.13 -18.57
CA ALA A 90 6.15 -21.30 -18.49
C ALA A 90 7.19 -21.19 -17.36
N LYS A 91 7.74 -20.00 -17.10
CA LYS A 91 8.91 -19.81 -16.24
C LYS A 91 8.60 -19.24 -14.86
N LEU A 92 7.53 -18.45 -14.71
CA LEU A 92 7.19 -17.83 -13.44
C LEU A 92 6.45 -18.84 -12.55
N GLN A 93 7.04 -19.10 -11.38
CA GLN A 93 6.46 -20.01 -10.40
C GLN A 93 5.24 -19.36 -9.70
N PRO A 94 4.25 -20.17 -9.30
CA PRO A 94 3.20 -19.75 -8.39
C PRO A 94 3.74 -19.02 -7.15
N TYR A 95 2.99 -18.06 -6.64
CA TYR A 95 3.38 -17.32 -5.44
C TYR A 95 2.30 -17.41 -4.38
N ARG A 96 2.58 -18.09 -3.26
CA ARG A 96 1.67 -18.21 -2.11
C ARG A 96 0.30 -18.79 -2.50
N PHE A 97 -0.69 -17.93 -2.73
CA PHE A 97 -2.06 -18.31 -3.07
C PHE A 97 -2.35 -18.26 -4.57
N GLN A 98 -1.42 -17.71 -5.36
CA GLN A 98 -1.60 -17.39 -6.77
C GLN A 98 -0.99 -18.51 -7.59
N THR A 99 -1.85 -19.25 -8.27
CA THR A 99 -1.46 -20.21 -9.30
C THR A 99 -0.95 -19.49 -10.55
N THR A 100 -0.29 -20.22 -11.45
CA THR A 100 0.11 -19.68 -12.75
C THR A 100 -1.08 -19.10 -13.52
N ALA A 101 -2.26 -19.75 -13.45
CA ALA A 101 -3.48 -19.26 -14.09
C ALA A 101 -3.99 -17.95 -13.48
N ASP A 102 -3.82 -17.73 -12.17
CA ASP A 102 -4.17 -16.46 -11.53
C ASP A 102 -3.28 -15.32 -12.04
N ILE A 103 -1.98 -15.56 -12.13
CA ILE A 103 -1.01 -14.56 -12.59
C ILE A 103 -1.22 -14.27 -14.08
N ASP A 104 -1.49 -15.31 -14.88
CA ASP A 104 -1.76 -15.19 -16.31
C ASP A 104 -3.01 -14.33 -16.57
N LEU A 105 -4.12 -14.60 -15.89
CA LEU A 105 -5.33 -13.76 -15.99
C LEU A 105 -5.06 -12.31 -15.55
N PHE A 106 -4.26 -12.12 -14.49
CA PHE A 106 -3.92 -10.79 -13.99
C PHE A 106 -3.13 -9.98 -15.03
N LEU A 107 -2.14 -10.61 -15.68
CA LEU A 107 -1.35 -10.00 -16.74
C LEU A 107 -2.16 -9.74 -18.01
N GLN A 108 -3.04 -10.66 -18.41
CA GLN A 108 -3.97 -10.43 -19.52
C GLN A 108 -4.88 -9.23 -19.25
N THR A 109 -5.39 -9.10 -18.03
CA THR A 109 -6.23 -7.97 -17.63
C THR A 109 -5.45 -6.65 -17.69
N LEU A 110 -4.21 -6.62 -17.17
CA LEU A 110 -3.35 -5.42 -17.28
C LEU A 110 -3.07 -5.06 -18.74
N LYS A 111 -2.73 -6.05 -19.57
CA LYS A 111 -2.48 -5.88 -21.00
C LYS A 111 -3.69 -5.27 -21.71
N GLN A 112 -4.89 -5.76 -21.44
CA GLN A 112 -6.14 -5.19 -21.97
C GLN A 112 -6.30 -3.72 -21.55
N ILE A 113 -6.17 -3.42 -20.26
CA ILE A 113 -6.32 -2.04 -19.72
C ILE A 113 -5.32 -1.08 -20.38
N ILE A 114 -4.05 -1.48 -20.48
CA ILE A 114 -2.99 -0.66 -21.07
C ILE A 114 -3.21 -0.44 -22.57
N SER A 115 -3.77 -1.43 -23.28
CA SER A 115 -3.97 -1.33 -24.73
C SER A 115 -5.17 -0.45 -25.12
N GLU A 116 -6.16 -0.29 -24.25
CA GLU A 116 -7.38 0.49 -24.51
C GLU A 116 -7.19 2.01 -24.36
N GLU A 117 -6.15 2.45 -23.64
CA GLU A 117 -5.98 3.85 -23.31
C GLU A 117 -5.02 4.59 -24.27
N ARG A 118 -5.39 5.81 -24.67
CA ARG A 118 -4.50 6.72 -25.42
C ARG A 118 -3.22 7.03 -24.65
N VAL A 119 -3.32 7.12 -23.33
CA VAL A 119 -2.19 7.23 -22.39
C VAL A 119 -2.43 6.19 -21.32
N PRO A 120 -1.82 5.00 -21.41
CA PRO A 120 -2.05 3.92 -20.46
C PRO A 120 -1.63 4.29 -19.04
N THR A 121 -2.61 4.49 -18.18
CA THR A 121 -2.43 4.68 -16.75
C THR A 121 -3.51 3.95 -15.97
N LEU A 122 -3.12 3.33 -14.86
CA LEU A 122 -4.06 2.76 -13.90
C LEU A 122 -4.79 3.84 -13.09
N GLU A 123 -4.34 5.10 -13.12
CA GLU A 123 -4.96 6.22 -12.40
C GLU A 123 -6.44 6.39 -12.75
N SER A 124 -6.80 6.20 -14.02
CA SER A 124 -8.16 6.35 -14.53
C SER A 124 -9.17 5.44 -13.81
N LEU A 125 -8.72 4.26 -13.39
CA LEU A 125 -9.53 3.27 -12.68
C LEU A 125 -9.74 3.61 -11.20
N PHE A 126 -9.02 4.59 -10.64
CA PHE A 126 -9.18 5.11 -9.28
C PHE A 126 -10.08 6.36 -9.20
N LYS A 127 -10.90 6.61 -10.22
CA LYS A 127 -11.99 7.61 -10.11
C LYS A 127 -12.97 7.21 -9.00
N LEU A 128 -13.60 8.22 -8.38
CA LEU A 128 -14.71 7.96 -7.46
C LEU A 128 -15.83 7.17 -8.18
N PRO A 129 -16.58 6.33 -7.46
CA PRO A 129 -17.73 5.66 -8.05
C PRO A 129 -18.80 6.68 -8.45
N GLU A 130 -19.40 6.48 -9.61
CA GLU A 130 -20.64 7.17 -9.98
C GLU A 130 -21.84 6.44 -9.35
N GLN A 131 -22.97 7.15 -9.23
CA GLN A 131 -24.20 6.52 -8.78
C GLN A 131 -24.62 5.44 -9.81
N ASP A 132 -24.99 4.26 -9.31
CA ASP A 132 -25.42 3.12 -10.13
C ASP A 132 -24.38 2.57 -11.13
N GLU A 133 -23.10 2.93 -10.98
CA GLU A 133 -22.02 2.42 -11.83
C GLU A 133 -21.88 0.88 -11.74
N PHE A 134 -22.19 0.31 -10.58
CA PHE A 134 -22.02 -1.11 -10.30
C PHE A 134 -23.33 -1.78 -9.89
N ASN A 135 -23.59 -2.96 -10.44
CA ASN A 135 -24.71 -3.80 -10.02
C ASN A 135 -24.38 -4.51 -8.68
N LEU A 136 -24.59 -3.78 -7.57
CA LEU A 136 -24.27 -4.22 -6.21
C LEU A 136 -25.55 -4.40 -5.38
N SER A 137 -25.52 -5.31 -4.42
CA SER A 137 -26.60 -5.41 -3.43
C SER A 137 -26.67 -4.16 -2.54
N PRO A 138 -27.82 -3.85 -1.90
CA PRO A 138 -27.93 -2.69 -1.00
C PRO A 138 -26.86 -2.65 0.11
N LYS A 139 -26.46 -3.83 0.60
CA LYS A 139 -25.39 -3.96 1.61
C LYS A 139 -24.01 -3.59 1.04
N GLU A 140 -23.72 -4.01 -0.19
CA GLU A 140 -22.47 -3.70 -0.88
C GLU A 140 -22.41 -2.22 -1.26
N CYS A 141 -23.51 -1.62 -1.74
CA CYS A 141 -23.58 -0.17 -1.95
C CYS A 141 -23.28 0.59 -0.67
N LYS A 142 -23.93 0.22 0.45
CA LYS A 142 -23.65 0.81 1.76
C LYS A 142 -22.19 0.66 2.17
N LEU A 143 -21.58 -0.49 1.91
CA LEU A 143 -20.16 -0.71 2.21
C LEU A 143 -19.22 0.02 1.25
N LEU A 144 -19.61 0.25 -0.01
CA LEU A 144 -18.81 1.00 -0.98
C LEU A 144 -18.69 2.45 -0.55
N PHE A 145 -19.82 3.11 -0.28
CA PHE A 145 -19.90 4.54 0.06
C PHE A 145 -19.59 4.89 1.53
N GLN A 146 -19.09 3.93 2.31
CA GLN A 146 -18.59 4.17 3.67
C GLN A 146 -17.12 4.58 3.69
N GLY A 147 -16.77 5.41 4.67
CA GLY A 147 -15.39 5.86 4.89
C GLY A 147 -14.94 6.91 3.87
N SER A 148 -13.63 7.09 3.81
CA SER A 148 -12.93 8.10 3.01
C SER A 148 -13.07 7.92 1.50
N ASN A 149 -12.88 9.01 0.74
CA ASN A 149 -12.85 9.00 -0.71
C ASN A 149 -11.86 7.97 -1.28
N LEU A 150 -10.66 7.86 -0.71
CA LEU A 150 -9.66 6.89 -1.17
C LEU A 150 -10.15 5.46 -1.03
N ARG A 151 -10.82 5.14 0.09
CA ARG A 151 -11.42 3.82 0.27
C ARG A 151 -12.40 3.52 -0.86
N GLN A 152 -13.29 4.47 -1.18
CA GLN A 152 -14.26 4.33 -2.27
C GLN A 152 -13.55 4.11 -3.61
N ARG A 153 -12.55 4.93 -3.95
CA ARG A 153 -11.73 4.82 -5.16
C ARG A 153 -11.08 3.43 -5.30
N ILE A 154 -10.48 2.91 -4.23
CA ILE A 154 -9.84 1.58 -4.24
C ILE A 154 -10.88 0.47 -4.46
N LEU A 155 -12.02 0.53 -3.77
CA LEU A 155 -13.05 -0.49 -3.93
C LEU A 155 -13.65 -0.47 -5.34
N SER A 156 -13.89 0.73 -5.88
CA SER A 156 -14.33 0.90 -7.27
C SER A 156 -13.30 0.37 -8.26
N PHE A 157 -12.00 0.65 -8.05
CA PHE A 157 -10.92 0.07 -8.84
C PHE A 157 -11.01 -1.46 -8.85
N GLN A 158 -11.18 -2.09 -7.69
CA GLN A 158 -11.25 -3.56 -7.60
C GLN A 158 -12.44 -4.12 -8.38
N ILE A 159 -13.60 -3.44 -8.36
CA ILE A 159 -14.77 -3.87 -9.13
C ILE A 159 -14.48 -3.73 -10.63
N ARG A 160 -14.02 -2.56 -11.08
CA ARG A 160 -13.69 -2.28 -12.49
C ARG A 160 -12.67 -3.28 -13.03
N PHE A 161 -11.55 -3.47 -12.32
CA PHE A 161 -10.50 -4.40 -12.72
C PHE A 161 -11.03 -5.83 -12.83
N ARG A 162 -11.82 -6.29 -11.86
CA ARG A 162 -12.42 -7.63 -11.90
C ARG A 162 -13.43 -7.82 -13.01
N ASN A 163 -14.21 -6.80 -13.36
CA ASN A 163 -15.14 -6.88 -14.47
C ASN A 163 -14.39 -7.16 -15.78
N ARG A 164 -13.26 -6.46 -16.01
CA ARG A 164 -12.36 -6.76 -17.15
C ARG A 164 -11.80 -8.17 -17.09
N SER A 165 -11.36 -8.62 -15.91
CA SER A 165 -10.89 -10.01 -15.74
C SER A 165 -11.99 -11.04 -16.01
N TYR A 166 -13.23 -10.73 -15.65
CA TYR A 166 -14.38 -11.61 -15.85
C TYR A 166 -14.69 -11.77 -17.34
N GLU A 167 -14.58 -10.72 -18.14
CA GLU A 167 -14.70 -10.78 -19.60
C GLU A 167 -13.67 -11.73 -20.23
N ILE A 168 -12.44 -11.73 -19.71
CA ILE A 168 -11.35 -12.60 -20.21
C ILE A 168 -11.55 -14.06 -19.76
N ASN A 169 -11.78 -14.28 -18.46
CA ASN A 169 -11.92 -15.63 -17.90
C ASN A 169 -12.79 -15.64 -16.62
N PRO A 170 -14.12 -15.90 -16.76
CA PRO A 170 -15.06 -15.93 -15.63
C PRO A 170 -14.70 -16.96 -14.55
N LYS A 171 -14.21 -18.13 -14.97
CA LYS A 171 -13.88 -19.24 -14.05
C LYS A 171 -12.69 -18.87 -13.18
N GLN A 172 -11.62 -18.39 -13.80
CA GLN A 172 -10.39 -18.04 -13.08
C GLN A 172 -10.57 -16.80 -12.21
N THR A 173 -11.38 -15.83 -12.63
CA THR A 173 -11.74 -14.64 -11.82
C THR A 173 -12.40 -14.99 -10.48
N ASN A 174 -12.97 -16.20 -10.38
CA ASN A 174 -13.62 -16.71 -9.18
C ASN A 174 -12.71 -17.54 -8.27
N SER A 175 -11.47 -17.81 -8.66
CA SER A 175 -10.50 -18.52 -7.83
C SER A 175 -10.20 -17.74 -6.53
N TYR A 176 -9.79 -18.45 -5.50
CA TYR A 176 -9.34 -17.82 -4.26
C TYR A 176 -8.09 -16.95 -4.49
N GLY A 177 -7.10 -17.45 -5.24
CA GLY A 177 -5.85 -16.74 -5.52
C GLY A 177 -6.08 -15.42 -6.22
N TYR A 178 -6.95 -15.38 -7.22
CA TYR A 178 -7.27 -14.17 -7.97
C TYR A 178 -8.02 -13.14 -7.12
N LYS A 179 -9.07 -13.58 -6.41
CA LYS A 179 -9.83 -12.75 -5.47
C LYS A 179 -8.95 -12.18 -4.36
N PHE A 180 -7.98 -12.97 -3.88
CA PHE A 180 -7.01 -12.50 -2.91
C PHE A 180 -6.06 -11.46 -3.53
N LEU A 181 -5.58 -11.66 -4.76
CA LEU A 181 -4.62 -10.76 -5.39
C LEU A 181 -5.21 -9.38 -5.65
N VAL A 182 -6.30 -9.32 -6.43
CA VAL A 182 -6.93 -8.07 -6.88
C VAL A 182 -7.82 -7.48 -5.78
N GLY A 183 -8.46 -8.30 -4.96
CA GLY A 183 -9.56 -7.89 -4.08
C GLY A 183 -10.91 -8.23 -4.70
N GLN A 184 -12.00 -7.81 -4.06
CA GLN A 184 -13.37 -8.17 -4.48
C GLN A 184 -14.34 -6.98 -4.48
N GLY A 185 -13.84 -5.75 -4.29
CA GLY A 185 -14.72 -4.61 -4.06
C GLY A 185 -15.19 -4.57 -2.61
N PRO A 186 -16.44 -4.16 -2.32
CA PRO A 186 -16.86 -3.71 -0.98
C PRO A 186 -16.58 -4.72 0.13
N ASN A 187 -15.65 -4.37 1.02
CA ASN A 187 -15.24 -5.21 2.14
C ASN A 187 -14.77 -4.37 3.34
N THR A 188 -14.40 -5.04 4.43
CA THR A 188 -13.92 -4.39 5.65
C THR A 188 -12.40 -4.45 5.84
N SER A 189 -11.62 -4.90 4.85
CA SER A 189 -10.15 -4.92 4.95
C SER A 189 -9.57 -3.51 5.05
N SER A 190 -8.35 -3.39 5.57
CA SER A 190 -7.63 -2.11 5.64
C SER A 190 -7.13 -1.59 4.29
N LEU A 191 -7.30 -2.35 3.20
CA LEU A 191 -6.82 -2.02 1.85
C LEU A 191 -5.32 -1.70 1.77
N LYS A 192 -4.53 -2.15 2.76
CA LYS A 192 -3.09 -1.86 2.91
C LYS A 192 -2.31 -1.82 1.59
N ARG A 193 -2.42 -2.86 0.75
CA ARG A 193 -1.64 -2.98 -0.49
C ARG A 193 -1.96 -1.87 -1.49
N TYR A 194 -3.24 -1.51 -1.63
CA TYR A 194 -3.65 -0.40 -2.48
C TYR A 194 -3.27 0.95 -1.87
N SER A 195 -3.44 1.13 -0.56
CA SER A 195 -2.97 2.34 0.12
C SER A 195 -1.47 2.54 -0.05
N MET A 196 -0.68 1.46 -0.01
CA MET A 196 0.76 1.48 -0.25
C MET A 196 1.09 1.89 -1.68
N PHE A 197 0.44 1.27 -2.66
CA PHE A 197 0.59 1.64 -4.07
C PHE A 197 0.25 3.12 -4.32
N LEU A 198 -0.91 3.58 -3.85
CA LEU A 198 -1.34 4.96 -4.06
C LEU A 198 -0.46 5.95 -3.31
N ARG A 199 0.11 5.58 -2.16
CA ARG A 199 1.14 6.37 -1.48
C ARG A 199 2.33 6.62 -2.42
N TRP A 200 2.84 5.57 -3.08
CA TRP A 200 3.96 5.65 -4.01
C TRP A 200 3.64 6.50 -5.24
N MET A 201 2.43 6.37 -5.78
CA MET A 201 2.03 7.05 -7.01
C MET A 201 1.62 8.50 -6.78
N VAL A 202 1.01 8.84 -5.64
CA VAL A 202 0.43 10.18 -5.41
C VAL A 202 1.39 11.13 -4.69
N ARG A 203 2.13 10.65 -3.69
CA ARG A 203 3.02 11.54 -2.92
C ARG A 203 4.23 11.94 -3.76
N ARG A 204 4.65 13.20 -3.60
CA ARG A 204 5.83 13.76 -4.26
C ARG A 204 7.01 13.77 -3.28
N GLY A 205 8.19 13.46 -3.82
CA GLY A 205 9.43 13.46 -3.06
C GLY A 205 9.82 12.07 -2.58
N PHE A 206 11.10 11.91 -2.27
CA PHE A 206 11.65 10.63 -1.86
C PHE A 206 10.88 10.08 -0.64
N PRO A 207 10.49 8.79 -0.66
CA PRO A 207 10.84 7.75 -1.63
C PRO A 207 9.75 7.50 -2.69
N ASP A 208 8.70 8.30 -2.69
CA ASP A 208 7.53 8.18 -3.56
C ASP A 208 7.76 8.93 -4.90
N PHE A 209 6.91 8.70 -5.91
CA PHE A 209 7.18 9.09 -7.30
C PHE A 209 6.33 10.24 -7.83
N GLY A 210 5.14 10.49 -7.24
CA GLY A 210 4.27 11.59 -7.64
C GLY A 210 3.82 11.55 -9.11
N ILE A 211 3.50 10.35 -9.61
CA ILE A 211 3.02 10.10 -10.97
C ILE A 211 1.56 10.51 -11.12
N TYR A 212 0.73 10.26 -10.10
CA TYR A 212 -0.71 10.54 -10.12
C TYR A 212 -0.99 11.98 -9.73
N THR A 213 -2.02 12.57 -10.34
CA THR A 213 -2.37 13.99 -10.17
C THR A 213 -3.84 14.23 -9.82
N SER A 214 -4.72 13.27 -10.09
CA SER A 214 -6.17 13.32 -9.81
C SER A 214 -6.53 13.00 -8.36
N ILE A 215 -5.63 12.34 -7.64
CA ILE A 215 -5.74 12.04 -6.21
C ILE A 215 -4.74 12.90 -5.48
N GLN A 216 -5.17 13.52 -4.38
CA GLN A 216 -4.33 14.43 -3.61
C GLN A 216 -3.68 13.74 -2.40
N PRO A 217 -2.48 14.15 -1.95
CA PRO A 217 -1.81 13.49 -0.82
C PRO A 217 -2.65 13.46 0.48
N TRP A 218 -3.48 14.47 0.72
CA TRP A 218 -4.38 14.51 1.89
C TRP A 218 -5.56 13.53 1.81
N GLU A 219 -5.86 12.95 0.64
CA GLU A 219 -6.86 11.89 0.51
C GLU A 219 -6.29 10.52 0.91
N LEU A 220 -4.96 10.37 1.00
CA LEU A 220 -4.31 9.09 1.21
C LEU A 220 -4.58 8.50 2.60
N LEU A 221 -4.61 7.17 2.67
CA LEU A 221 -4.77 6.39 3.90
C LEU A 221 -3.47 5.68 4.26
N PHE A 222 -3.21 5.50 5.55
CA PHE A 222 -2.07 4.71 5.99
C PHE A 222 -2.14 3.27 5.46
N PRO A 223 -1.06 2.77 4.85
CA PRO A 223 -0.87 1.34 4.59
C PRO A 223 -0.77 0.57 5.91
N LEU A 224 -1.93 0.13 6.44
CA LEU A 224 -1.99 -0.47 7.77
C LEU A 224 -1.32 -1.85 7.85
N ASP A 225 -0.01 -1.84 8.12
CA ASP A 225 0.77 -3.04 8.40
C ASP A 225 0.94 -3.29 9.91
N ILE A 226 1.65 -4.36 10.28
CA ILE A 226 1.85 -4.71 11.70
C ILE A 226 2.73 -3.68 12.43
N HIS A 227 3.66 -3.03 11.74
CA HIS A 227 4.57 -2.05 12.33
C HIS A 227 3.83 -0.74 12.59
N ILE A 228 3.05 -0.23 11.64
CA ILE A 228 2.18 0.93 11.81
C ILE A 228 1.16 0.67 12.92
N GLN A 229 0.56 -0.52 12.99
CA GLN A 229 -0.34 -0.88 14.09
C GLN A 229 0.35 -0.83 15.47
N ARG A 230 1.58 -1.37 15.57
CA ARG A 230 2.37 -1.32 16.81
C ARG A 230 2.71 0.11 17.18
N ILE A 231 3.15 0.92 16.22
CA ILE A 231 3.49 2.33 16.44
C ILE A 231 2.25 3.13 16.87
N ALA A 232 1.11 2.94 16.20
CA ALA A 232 -0.15 3.56 16.59
C ALA A 232 -0.56 3.20 18.02
N ASN A 233 -0.33 1.95 18.44
CA ASN A 233 -0.60 1.52 19.81
C ASN A 233 0.34 2.20 20.82
N VAL A 234 1.65 2.23 20.58
CA VAL A 234 2.59 2.85 21.53
C VAL A 234 2.45 4.37 21.60
N LEU A 235 1.92 5.01 20.55
CA LEU A 235 1.59 6.43 20.52
C LEU A 235 0.21 6.72 21.11
N GLY A 236 -0.60 5.70 21.42
CA GLY A 236 -1.95 5.86 21.97
C GLY A 236 -2.97 6.41 20.96
N ILE A 237 -2.76 6.17 19.66
CA ILE A 237 -3.58 6.74 18.58
C ILE A 237 -4.93 6.02 18.46
N SER A 238 -4.95 4.69 18.56
CA SER A 238 -6.16 3.90 18.37
C SER A 238 -6.22 2.75 19.38
N SER A 239 -7.36 2.56 20.02
CA SER A 239 -7.66 1.40 20.88
C SER A 239 -8.21 0.20 20.08
N ARG A 240 -8.52 0.37 18.80
CA ARG A 240 -9.08 -0.66 17.93
C ARG A 240 -8.10 -1.82 17.73
N LYS A 241 -8.52 -3.05 18.05
CA LYS A 241 -7.70 -4.25 17.89
C LYS A 241 -7.70 -4.78 16.46
N THR A 242 -8.84 -4.71 15.78
CA THR A 242 -9.02 -5.23 14.41
C THR A 242 -8.26 -4.36 13.40
N PRO A 243 -7.42 -4.95 12.53
CA PRO A 243 -6.71 -4.24 11.46
C PRO A 243 -7.61 -4.01 10.24
N ASP A 244 -8.72 -3.30 10.41
CA ASP A 244 -9.67 -2.97 9.34
C ASP A 244 -9.50 -1.54 8.82
N TRP A 245 -10.31 -1.15 7.82
CA TRP A 245 -10.28 0.19 7.25
C TRP A 245 -10.56 1.29 8.29
N LYS A 246 -11.41 1.02 9.29
CA LYS A 246 -11.71 2.01 10.33
C LYS A 246 -10.45 2.33 11.15
N LYS A 247 -9.65 1.31 11.48
CA LYS A 247 -8.36 1.55 12.15
C LYS A 247 -7.39 2.35 11.27
N ALA A 248 -7.36 2.08 9.96
CA ALA A 248 -6.53 2.84 9.02
C ALA A 248 -6.96 4.31 8.96
N GLU A 249 -8.26 4.58 8.94
CA GLU A 249 -8.83 5.93 8.96
C GLU A 249 -8.58 6.63 10.31
N GLU A 250 -8.81 5.98 11.46
CA GLU A 250 -8.50 6.53 12.80
C GLU A 250 -7.03 6.99 12.90
N ILE A 251 -6.10 6.18 12.39
CA ILE A 251 -4.68 6.53 12.36
C ILE A 251 -4.41 7.69 11.39
N THR A 252 -5.02 7.66 10.21
CA THR A 252 -4.84 8.70 9.19
C THR A 252 -5.37 10.04 9.69
N GLU A 253 -6.55 10.09 10.31
CA GLU A 253 -7.15 11.29 10.89
C GLU A 253 -6.29 11.89 11.99
N PHE A 254 -5.63 11.05 12.80
CA PHE A 254 -4.67 11.53 13.78
C PHE A 254 -3.51 12.25 13.11
N PHE A 255 -2.89 11.64 12.10
CA PHE A 255 -1.77 12.27 11.39
C PHE A 255 -2.20 13.43 10.49
N ALA A 256 -3.46 13.49 10.04
CA ALA A 256 -4.01 14.66 9.36
C ALA A 256 -4.02 15.90 10.27
N LYS A 257 -4.09 15.74 11.59
CA LYS A 257 -3.94 16.84 12.55
C LYS A 257 -2.47 17.27 12.73
N VAL A 258 -1.52 16.39 12.37
CA VAL A 258 -0.06 16.65 12.49
C VAL A 258 0.51 17.22 11.19
N HIS A 259 0.16 16.60 10.06
CA HIS A 259 0.54 16.96 8.70
C HIS A 259 -0.70 16.99 7.78
N PRO A 260 -1.51 18.07 7.80
CA PRO A 260 -2.77 18.13 7.06
C PRO A 260 -2.64 17.95 5.55
N ALA A 261 -1.54 18.45 4.96
CA ALA A 261 -1.30 18.36 3.53
C ALA A 261 -0.84 16.96 3.08
N ASP A 262 -0.30 16.14 3.99
CA ASP A 262 0.26 14.82 3.69
C ASP A 262 0.20 13.93 4.96
N PRO A 263 -0.99 13.41 5.32
CA PRO A 263 -1.21 12.69 6.57
C PRO A 263 -0.38 11.40 6.62
N VAL A 264 -0.17 10.75 5.46
CA VAL A 264 0.57 9.50 5.35
C VAL A 264 2.08 9.68 5.29
N ARG A 265 2.59 10.91 5.43
CA ARG A 265 4.03 11.19 5.39
C ARG A 265 4.85 10.33 6.33
N ALA A 266 4.29 10.06 7.50
CA ALA A 266 4.98 9.28 8.50
C ALA A 266 5.05 7.78 8.22
N ASP A 267 4.36 7.27 7.19
CA ASP A 267 4.27 5.83 6.91
C ASP A 267 5.64 5.18 6.68
N PHE A 268 6.43 5.68 5.72
CA PHE A 268 7.75 5.13 5.40
C PHE A 268 8.65 5.12 6.64
N SER A 269 8.73 6.27 7.29
CA SER A 269 9.62 6.52 8.40
C SER A 269 9.26 5.73 9.67
N LEU A 270 7.97 5.67 10.02
CA LEU A 270 7.50 4.97 11.22
C LEU A 270 7.54 3.45 11.08
N SER A 271 7.23 2.92 9.91
CA SER A 271 7.36 1.48 9.68
C SER A 271 8.83 1.05 9.78
N ARG A 272 9.79 1.87 9.35
CA ARG A 272 11.24 1.59 9.44
C ARG A 272 11.70 1.60 10.88
N LEU A 273 11.26 2.57 11.67
CA LEU A 273 11.48 2.57 13.10
C LEU A 273 10.95 1.27 13.74
N GLY A 274 9.75 0.84 13.36
CA GLY A 274 9.12 -0.39 13.86
C GLY A 274 9.84 -1.69 13.42
N ILE A 275 10.42 -1.72 12.23
CA ILE A 275 11.18 -2.86 11.68
C ILE A 275 12.57 -2.91 12.32
N LEU A 276 13.31 -1.80 12.29
CA LEU A 276 14.74 -1.75 12.63
C LEU A 276 15.02 -1.73 14.12
N ARG A 277 14.11 -1.19 14.94
CA ARG A 277 14.30 -1.12 16.41
C ARG A 277 13.61 -2.24 17.17
N GLU A 278 13.01 -3.19 16.45
CA GLU A 278 12.25 -4.31 17.02
C GLU A 278 11.32 -3.90 18.18
N CYS A 279 10.58 -2.79 18.03
CA CYS A 279 9.73 -2.27 19.09
C CYS A 279 8.83 -3.38 19.67
N LYS A 280 9.07 -3.75 20.94
CA LYS A 280 8.39 -4.88 21.61
C LYS A 280 7.03 -4.50 22.21
N THR A 281 6.57 -3.26 22.00
CA THR A 281 5.33 -2.70 22.59
C THR A 281 5.23 -2.81 24.12
N LYS A 282 6.37 -3.01 24.78
CA LYS A 282 6.56 -3.04 26.23
C LYS A 282 7.86 -2.32 26.56
N TYR A 283 7.98 -1.80 27.77
CA TYR A 283 9.21 -1.13 28.19
C TYR A 283 10.36 -2.14 28.27
N VAL A 284 11.44 -1.86 27.54
CA VAL A 284 12.69 -2.63 27.56
C VAL A 284 13.81 -1.61 27.64
N LYS A 285 14.49 -1.50 28.79
CA LYS A 285 15.47 -0.44 29.07
C LYS A 285 16.49 -0.26 27.92
N THR A 286 17.09 -1.34 27.45
CA THR A 286 18.11 -1.32 26.38
C THR A 286 17.60 -0.81 25.03
N LEU A 287 16.31 -0.97 24.72
CA LEU A 287 15.71 -0.52 23.47
C LEU A 287 15.07 0.87 23.62
N CYS A 288 14.38 1.09 24.73
CA CYS A 288 13.51 2.24 24.92
C CYS A 288 14.28 3.52 25.29
N GLU A 289 15.40 3.41 26.02
CA GLU A 289 16.19 4.58 26.41
C GLU A 289 16.86 5.28 25.23
N VAL A 290 17.21 4.51 24.19
CA VAL A 290 17.82 4.99 22.95
C VAL A 290 16.80 5.20 21.82
N CYS A 291 15.50 5.07 22.13
CA CYS A 291 14.43 5.16 21.13
C CYS A 291 14.16 6.61 20.73
N GLU A 292 14.10 6.85 19.41
CA GLU A 292 13.99 8.19 18.83
C GLU A 292 12.62 8.84 19.05
N ILE A 293 11.58 8.03 19.30
CA ILE A 293 10.23 8.50 19.65
C ILE A 293 9.95 8.49 21.16
N ARG A 294 10.96 8.28 22.03
CA ARG A 294 10.73 8.08 23.48
C ARG A 294 9.92 9.20 24.13
N SER A 295 10.11 10.44 23.68
CA SER A 295 9.40 11.64 24.20
C SER A 295 7.90 11.63 23.92
N ILE A 296 7.45 10.92 22.88
CA ILE A 296 6.04 10.82 22.48
C ILE A 296 5.47 9.41 22.72
N CYS A 297 6.30 8.43 23.08
CA CYS A 297 5.91 7.07 23.35
C CYS A 297 5.15 6.96 24.69
N GLY A 298 3.91 6.46 24.66
CA GLY A 298 3.12 6.17 25.87
C GLY A 298 3.73 5.05 26.71
N ILE A 299 4.29 4.02 26.07
CA ILE A 299 4.94 2.90 26.77
C ILE A 299 6.18 3.34 27.56
N TYR A 300 6.99 4.25 26.99
CA TYR A 300 8.15 4.81 27.69
C TYR A 300 7.71 5.57 28.93
N ARG A 301 6.75 6.50 28.77
CA ARG A 301 6.19 7.31 29.86
C ARG A 301 5.63 6.46 31.01
N SER A 302 4.88 5.40 30.70
CA SER A 302 4.33 4.49 31.71
C SER A 302 5.36 3.55 32.33
N GLY A 303 6.41 3.17 31.57
CA GLY A 303 7.45 2.26 32.03
C GLY A 303 8.42 2.89 33.01
N THR A 304 8.84 4.14 32.77
CA THR A 304 9.74 4.89 33.67
C THR A 304 9.04 5.28 34.97
N ALA A 305 7.73 5.52 34.94
CA ALA A 305 6.95 5.84 36.14
C ALA A 305 6.76 4.68 37.13
N LYS A 306 7.04 3.43 36.71
CA LYS A 306 6.98 2.23 37.57
C LYS A 306 8.35 1.79 38.10
N GLY A 307 9.43 2.42 37.65
CA GLY A 307 10.82 2.09 38.01
C GLY A 307 11.49 3.09 38.94
N ASN A 308 10.75 4.13 39.35
CA ASN A 308 11.07 5.06 40.43
C ASN A 308 10.07 4.84 41.57
#